data_AF-A0A849SZ13-F1
#
_entry.id   AF-A0A849SZ13-F1
#
_cell.length_a   1.000
_cell.length_b   1.000
_cell.length_c   1.000
_cell.angle_alpha   90.00
_cell.angle_beta   90.00
_cell.angle_gamma   90.00
#
_symmetry.space_group_name_H-M   'P 1'
#
loop_
_entity.id
_entity.type
_entity.pdbx_description
1 polymer ?
#
loop_
_entity_poly.entity_id
_entity_poly.type
_entity_poly.pdbx_seq_one_letter_code
_entity_poly.pdbx_strand_id
1 'polypeptide(L)'
;MKVKVVFSVGQQLIRIKKTKHISGQSTIEFIMTFSAAVGFVFLFLKMAMNFTDGYMVHHATYMSARSYLVDDQERDSVDEGDQRAEAKAKLVFTSYLPDGLINGVDSSSLKFNTPNPGITKFRAFVGVFIRYTQRFSIGFIGGKAPLEFVSEAFLGREPTRVESKDQTCNAIKLAGLSNCNVHVTLEDNGG
;
A
#
# COMPACT_ATOMS: atom_id res chain seq x y z
N MET A 1 11.73 94.66 22.96
CA MET A 1 11.30 93.55 22.09
C MET A 1 11.08 92.32 22.96
N LYS A 2 9.84 91.96 23.28
CA LYS A 2 9.49 90.70 23.96
C LYS A 2 8.25 90.12 23.28
N VAL A 3 8.43 88.88 22.85
CA VAL A 3 7.56 88.12 21.95
C VAL A 3 6.37 87.56 22.72
N LYS A 4 5.20 87.64 22.09
CA LYS A 4 3.94 87.04 22.50
C LYS A 4 3.97 85.56 22.06
N VAL A 5 3.78 84.62 22.98
CA VAL A 5 3.53 83.22 22.63
C VAL A 5 2.21 82.80 23.25
N VAL A 6 1.18 82.75 22.41
CA VAL A 6 -0.14 82.18 22.73
C VAL A 6 -0.10 80.74 22.24
N PHE A 7 -0.08 79.78 23.16
CA PHE A 7 -0.32 78.37 22.82
C PHE A 7 -1.82 78.09 22.93
N SER A 8 -2.49 78.08 21.77
CA SER A 8 -3.82 77.50 21.62
C SER A 8 -3.64 76.01 21.32
N VAL A 9 -3.79 75.16 22.32
CA VAL A 9 -3.79 73.71 22.15
C VAL A 9 -5.19 73.33 21.65
N GLY A 10 -5.31 73.22 20.32
CA GLY A 10 -6.52 72.76 19.66
C GLY A 10 -6.94 71.38 20.14
N GLN A 11 -8.20 71.28 20.56
CA GLN A 11 -8.92 70.02 20.75
C GLN A 11 -8.80 69.17 19.49
N GLN A 12 -7.92 68.16 19.51
CA GLN A 12 -8.05 67.03 18.60
C GLN A 12 -9.35 66.32 18.94
N LEU A 13 -10.36 66.51 18.09
CA LEU A 13 -11.53 65.66 18.03
C LEU A 13 -11.07 64.19 17.96
N ILE A 14 -11.24 63.47 19.05
CA ILE A 14 -11.27 62.01 19.04
C ILE A 14 -12.55 61.63 18.29
N ARG A 15 -12.46 61.55 16.96
CA ARG A 15 -13.50 61.00 16.11
C ARG A 15 -13.50 59.49 16.32
N ILE A 16 -14.14 59.02 17.40
CA ILE A 16 -14.45 57.61 17.59
C ILE A 16 -15.26 57.21 16.35
N LYS A 17 -14.63 56.51 15.40
CA LYS A 17 -15.35 55.80 14.35
C LYS A 17 -16.27 54.83 15.07
N LYS A 18 -17.56 55.16 15.19
CA LYS A 18 -18.60 54.20 15.56
C LYS A 18 -18.53 53.09 14.52
N THR A 19 -17.89 51.97 14.87
CA THR A 19 -18.08 50.70 14.19
C THR A 19 -19.57 50.42 14.24
N LYS A 20 -20.20 50.42 13.06
CA LYS A 20 -21.61 50.09 12.92
C LYS A 20 -21.74 48.63 13.38
N HIS A 21 -22.25 48.39 14.58
CA HIS A 21 -22.51 47.03 15.06
C HIS A 21 -23.55 46.41 14.13
N ILE A 22 -23.11 45.46 13.30
CA ILE A 22 -24.00 44.67 12.46
C ILE A 22 -24.37 43.43 13.29
N SER A 23 -25.62 43.36 13.74
CA SER A 23 -26.14 42.17 14.41
C SER A 23 -25.95 40.96 13.48
N GLY A 24 -25.27 39.92 13.97
CA GLY A 24 -25.01 38.69 13.20
C GLY A 24 -23.54 38.43 12.84
N GLN A 25 -22.63 39.40 13.01
CA GLN A 25 -21.19 39.17 12.77
C GLN A 25 -20.62 38.06 13.66
N SER A 26 -21.01 38.01 14.94
CA SER A 26 -20.59 36.96 15.87
C SER A 26 -21.11 35.57 15.46
N THR A 27 -22.32 35.48 14.91
CA THR A 27 -22.87 34.22 14.39
C THR A 27 -22.10 33.76 13.14
N ILE A 28 -21.73 34.68 12.24
CA ILE A 28 -20.95 34.36 11.04
C ILE A 28 -19.55 33.87 11.41
N GLU A 29 -18.88 34.54 12.35
CA GLU A 29 -17.55 34.15 12.83
C GLU A 29 -17.58 32.78 13.53
N PHE A 30 -18.62 32.53 14.34
CA PHE A 30 -18.85 31.21 14.93
C PHE A 30 -19.07 30.13 13.88
N ILE A 31 -19.92 30.36 12.88
CA ILE A 31 -20.18 29.38 11.81
C ILE A 31 -18.89 29.10 11.01
N MET A 32 -18.10 30.12 10.71
CA MET A 32 -16.86 29.97 9.95
C MET A 32 -15.82 29.14 10.74
N THR A 33 -15.60 29.46 12.01
CA THR A 33 -14.66 28.72 12.87
C THR A 33 -15.14 27.29 13.14
N PHE A 34 -16.43 27.11 13.40
CA PHE A 34 -17.03 25.78 13.59
C PHE A 34 -16.91 24.91 12.32
N SER A 35 -17.24 25.48 11.15
CA SER A 35 -17.12 24.77 9.86
C SER A 35 -15.67 24.40 9.55
N ALA A 36 -14.72 25.28 9.86
CA ALA A 36 -13.30 24.99 9.72
C ALA A 36 -12.88 23.83 10.64
N ALA A 37 -13.26 23.85 11.92
CA ALA A 37 -12.96 22.79 12.87
C ALA A 37 -13.53 21.43 12.43
N VAL A 38 -14.82 21.40 12.06
CA VAL A 38 -15.48 20.19 11.54
C VAL A 38 -14.82 19.72 10.24
N GLY A 39 -14.46 20.64 9.35
CA GLY A 39 -13.74 20.33 8.12
C GLY A 39 -12.39 19.65 8.37
N PHE A 40 -11.63 20.11 9.37
CA PHE A 40 -10.38 19.47 9.77
C PHE A 40 -10.60 18.06 10.32
N VAL A 41 -11.64 17.84 11.12
CA VAL A 41 -11.97 16.50 11.63
C VAL A 41 -12.22 15.53 10.47
N PHE A 42 -13.04 15.92 9.48
CA PHE A 42 -13.26 15.09 8.30
C PHE A 42 -11.99 14.88 7.49
N LEU A 43 -11.13 15.91 7.36
CA LEU A 43 -9.81 15.80 6.72
C LEU A 43 -8.98 14.68 7.31
N PHE A 44 -8.81 14.69 8.63
CA PHE A 44 -8.05 13.65 9.32
C PHE A 44 -8.71 12.28 9.21
N LEU A 45 -10.05 12.21 9.31
CA LEU A 45 -10.79 10.96 9.19
C LEU A 45 -10.58 10.32 7.80
N LYS A 46 -10.63 11.10 6.72
CA LYS A 46 -10.34 10.57 5.38
C LYS A 46 -8.90 10.12 5.21
N MET A 47 -7.94 10.88 5.74
CA MET A 47 -6.54 10.47 5.69
C MET A 47 -6.33 9.17 6.47
N ALA A 48 -6.93 9.04 7.66
CA ALA A 48 -6.87 7.82 8.46
C ALA A 48 -7.48 6.62 7.73
N MET A 49 -8.63 6.78 7.06
CA MET A 49 -9.22 5.72 6.24
C MET A 49 -8.28 5.31 5.08
N ASN A 50 -7.72 6.27 4.33
CA ASN A 50 -6.80 5.96 3.24
C ASN A 50 -5.54 5.22 3.74
N PHE A 51 -4.98 5.60 4.90
CA PHE A 51 -3.86 4.86 5.49
C PHE A 51 -4.26 3.46 5.92
N THR A 52 -5.43 3.31 6.55
CA THR A 52 -5.96 2.01 6.98
C THR A 52 -6.14 1.09 5.77
N ASP A 53 -6.73 1.58 4.69
CA ASP A 53 -6.86 0.84 3.43
C ASP A 53 -5.49 0.38 2.93
N GLY A 54 -4.49 1.28 2.89
CA GLY A 54 -3.14 0.93 2.47
C GLY A 54 -2.49 -0.17 3.32
N TYR A 55 -2.62 -0.10 4.65
CA TYR A 55 -2.13 -1.15 5.56
C TYR A 55 -2.85 -2.48 5.34
N MET A 56 -4.16 -2.46 5.10
CA MET A 56 -4.93 -3.67 4.82
C MET A 56 -4.46 -4.32 3.51
N VAL A 57 -4.23 -3.53 2.45
CA VAL A 57 -3.69 -4.05 1.18
C VAL A 57 -2.30 -4.65 1.38
N HIS A 58 -1.41 -3.97 2.10
CA HIS A 58 -0.07 -4.50 2.38
C HIS A 58 -0.11 -5.79 3.19
N HIS A 59 -0.95 -5.87 4.22
CA HIS A 59 -1.13 -7.06 5.02
C HIS A 59 -1.66 -8.23 4.18
N ALA A 60 -2.69 -8.00 3.37
CA ALA A 60 -3.24 -9.02 2.48
C ALA A 60 -2.22 -9.49 1.44
N THR A 61 -1.44 -8.55 0.88
CA THR A 61 -0.35 -8.86 -0.07
C THR A 61 0.73 -9.71 0.58
N TYR A 62 1.15 -9.36 1.80
CA TYR A 62 2.14 -10.11 2.57
C TYR A 62 1.66 -11.54 2.90
N MET A 63 0.42 -11.70 3.37
CA MET A 63 -0.16 -13.01 3.67
C MET A 63 -0.31 -13.86 2.40
N SER A 64 -0.74 -13.24 1.30
CA SER A 64 -0.79 -13.87 -0.02
C SER A 64 0.61 -14.33 -0.46
N ALA A 65 1.63 -13.48 -0.32
CA ALA A 65 3.01 -13.85 -0.65
C ALA A 65 3.49 -15.03 0.19
N ARG A 66 3.29 -15.02 1.51
CA ARG A 66 3.66 -16.17 2.36
C ARG A 66 3.00 -17.46 1.90
N SER A 67 1.70 -17.42 1.59
CA SER A 67 1.00 -18.62 1.11
C SER A 67 1.47 -19.09 -0.26
N TYR A 68 1.86 -18.18 -1.15
CA TYR A 68 2.44 -18.51 -2.45
C TYR A 68 3.80 -19.22 -2.29
N LEU A 69 4.58 -18.86 -1.28
CA LEU A 69 5.94 -19.36 -1.11
C LEU A 69 6.02 -20.70 -0.38
N VAL A 70 5.06 -20.96 0.51
CA VAL A 70 4.99 -22.18 1.32
C VAL A 70 4.16 -23.29 0.65
N ASP A 71 3.33 -22.96 -0.35
CA ASP A 71 2.58 -23.99 -1.07
C ASP A 71 3.53 -24.80 -1.97
N ASP A 72 3.93 -25.96 -1.44
CA ASP A 72 4.64 -27.01 -2.17
C ASP A 72 3.83 -28.30 -2.11
N GLN A 73 3.52 -28.87 -3.27
CA GLN A 73 2.79 -30.13 -3.42
C GLN A 73 3.57 -31.06 -4.33
N GLU A 74 3.62 -32.34 -3.96
CA GLU A 74 4.18 -33.39 -4.81
C GLU A 74 3.39 -33.46 -6.14
N ARG A 75 4.01 -32.93 -7.20
CA ARG A 75 3.48 -32.93 -8.57
C ARG A 75 4.57 -33.33 -9.54
N ASP A 76 4.15 -33.73 -10.75
CA ASP A 76 5.07 -34.20 -11.77
C ASP A 76 5.73 -33.05 -12.57
N SER A 77 5.23 -31.82 -12.44
CA SER A 77 5.78 -30.63 -13.12
C SER A 77 5.83 -29.39 -12.23
N VAL A 78 6.87 -28.56 -12.44
CA VAL A 78 7.10 -27.30 -11.73
C VAL A 78 6.00 -26.28 -12.02
N ASP A 79 5.59 -26.16 -13.29
CA ASP A 79 4.59 -25.19 -13.74
C ASP A 79 3.20 -25.43 -13.10
N GLU A 80 2.80 -26.68 -12.88
CA GLU A 80 1.54 -27.01 -12.20
C GLU A 80 1.56 -26.65 -10.71
N GLY A 81 2.72 -26.81 -10.06
CA GLY A 81 2.94 -26.40 -8.68
C GLY A 81 2.77 -24.90 -8.51
N ASP A 82 3.36 -24.12 -9.41
CA ASP A 82 3.31 -22.65 -9.41
C ASP A 82 1.89 -22.13 -9.62
N GLN A 83 1.17 -22.63 -10.62
CA GLN A 83 -0.22 -22.20 -10.89
C GLN A 83 -1.15 -22.43 -9.69
N ARG A 84 -0.93 -23.52 -8.96
CA ARG A 84 -1.70 -23.83 -7.76
C ARG A 84 -1.33 -22.90 -6.60
N ALA A 85 -0.05 -22.67 -6.38
CA ALA A 85 0.42 -21.73 -5.37
C ALA A 85 -0.15 -20.33 -5.63
N GLU A 86 -0.20 -19.90 -6.89
CA GLU A 86 -0.84 -18.63 -7.28
C GLU A 86 -2.34 -18.62 -6.96
N ALA A 87 -3.06 -19.70 -7.27
CA ALA A 87 -4.48 -19.83 -6.97
C ALA A 87 -4.74 -19.80 -5.45
N LYS A 88 -3.92 -20.50 -4.67
CA LYS A 88 -4.00 -20.50 -3.21
C LYS A 88 -3.73 -19.11 -2.64
N ALA A 89 -2.76 -18.40 -3.19
CA ALA A 89 -2.42 -17.05 -2.78
C ALA A 89 -3.55 -16.06 -3.04
N LYS A 90 -4.23 -16.14 -4.19
CA LYS A 90 -5.45 -15.35 -4.46
C LYS A 90 -6.58 -15.63 -3.48
N LEU A 91 -6.76 -16.90 -3.08
CA LEU A 91 -7.74 -17.27 -2.05
C LEU A 91 -7.38 -16.70 -0.67
N VAL A 92 -6.10 -16.72 -0.30
CA VAL A 92 -5.64 -16.11 0.96
C VAL A 92 -5.83 -14.60 0.91
N PHE A 93 -5.48 -13.95 -0.21
CA PHE A 93 -5.70 -12.53 -0.39
C PHE A 93 -7.16 -12.13 -0.17
N THR A 94 -8.10 -12.80 -0.84
CA THR A 94 -9.56 -12.54 -0.69
C THR A 94 -10.08 -12.80 0.71
N SER A 95 -9.48 -13.73 1.46
CA SER A 95 -9.87 -13.98 2.86
C SER A 95 -9.53 -12.83 3.81
N TYR A 96 -8.44 -12.10 3.54
CA TYR A 96 -8.03 -10.94 4.31
C TYR A 96 -8.60 -9.63 3.77
N LEU A 97 -8.83 -9.56 2.46
CA LEU A 97 -9.36 -8.40 1.77
C LEU A 97 -10.37 -8.83 0.71
N PRO A 98 -11.66 -8.92 1.07
CA PRO A 98 -12.72 -9.27 0.12
C PRO A 98 -12.78 -8.27 -1.04
N ASP A 99 -13.03 -8.80 -2.24
CA ASP A 99 -13.15 -7.98 -3.45
C ASP A 99 -14.27 -6.93 -3.27
N GLY A 100 -13.98 -5.69 -3.69
CA GLY A 100 -14.88 -4.56 -3.52
C GLY A 100 -14.86 -3.87 -2.15
N LEU A 101 -14.11 -4.36 -1.15
CA LEU A 101 -13.94 -3.64 0.12
C LEU A 101 -13.17 -2.32 -0.07
N ILE A 102 -12.12 -2.35 -0.90
CA ILE A 102 -11.34 -1.17 -1.27
C ILE A 102 -11.45 -1.00 -2.79
N ASN A 103 -11.92 0.16 -3.24
CA ASN A 103 -12.10 0.44 -4.66
C ASN A 103 -10.77 0.27 -5.44
N GLY A 104 -10.80 -0.55 -6.49
CA GLY A 104 -9.64 -0.81 -7.35
C GLY A 104 -8.63 -1.79 -6.76
N VAL A 105 -8.97 -2.50 -5.68
CA VAL A 105 -8.19 -3.60 -5.13
C VAL A 105 -9.02 -4.87 -5.22
N ASP A 106 -8.62 -5.76 -6.12
CA ASP A 106 -9.27 -7.05 -6.33
C ASP A 106 -8.22 -8.16 -6.42
N SER A 107 -8.61 -9.37 -6.06
CA SER A 107 -7.78 -10.57 -6.18
C SER A 107 -7.25 -10.84 -7.60
N SER A 108 -7.97 -10.36 -8.61
CA SER A 108 -7.59 -10.48 -10.02
C SER A 108 -6.44 -9.53 -10.43
N SER A 109 -6.25 -8.43 -9.69
CA SER A 109 -5.16 -7.47 -9.95
C SER A 109 -3.85 -7.86 -9.26
N LEU A 110 -3.89 -8.89 -8.41
CA LEU A 110 -2.72 -9.53 -7.82
C LEU A 110 -1.83 -10.14 -8.92
N LYS A 111 -0.55 -9.79 -8.90
CA LYS A 111 0.47 -10.26 -9.85
C LYS A 111 1.56 -11.03 -9.12
N PHE A 112 2.10 -12.02 -9.82
CA PHE A 112 3.14 -12.91 -9.31
C PHE A 112 4.42 -12.69 -10.10
N ASN A 113 5.52 -12.55 -9.39
CA ASN A 113 6.85 -12.45 -9.97
C ASN A 113 7.52 -13.83 -9.93
N THR A 114 6.98 -14.78 -10.71
CA THR A 114 7.46 -16.17 -10.75
C THR A 114 8.65 -16.33 -11.70
N PRO A 115 9.63 -17.20 -11.39
CA PRO A 115 10.65 -17.60 -12.35
C PRO A 115 9.99 -18.29 -13.55
N ASN A 116 10.29 -17.84 -14.77
CA ASN A 116 9.84 -18.54 -15.97
C ASN A 116 10.98 -19.45 -16.48
N PRO A 117 10.82 -20.79 -16.45
CA PRO A 117 11.88 -21.72 -16.86
C PRO A 117 12.31 -21.55 -18.32
N GLY A 118 11.46 -20.96 -19.19
CA GLY A 118 11.77 -20.70 -20.59
C GLY A 118 12.55 -19.41 -20.88
N ILE A 119 12.63 -18.46 -19.94
CA ILE A 119 13.19 -17.10 -20.21
C ILE A 119 14.28 -16.70 -19.20
N THR A 120 14.08 -16.99 -17.91
CA THR A 120 15.03 -16.62 -16.85
C THR A 120 15.15 -17.75 -15.85
N LYS A 121 16.28 -18.45 -15.86
CA LYS A 121 16.55 -19.59 -14.96
C LYS A 121 16.62 -19.22 -13.48
N PHE A 122 16.84 -17.94 -13.16
CA PHE A 122 16.95 -17.45 -11.78
C PHE A 122 16.36 -16.05 -11.68
N ARG A 123 15.48 -15.83 -10.69
CA ARG A 123 15.01 -14.51 -10.27
C ARG A 123 15.31 -14.36 -8.78
N ALA A 124 16.10 -13.35 -8.44
CA ALA A 124 16.44 -13.05 -7.03
C ALA A 124 15.22 -12.57 -6.23
N PHE A 125 14.24 -11.96 -6.90
CA PHE A 125 13.03 -11.43 -6.28
C PHE A 125 11.83 -12.23 -6.76
N VAL A 126 11.40 -13.20 -5.96
CA VAL A 126 10.16 -13.96 -6.18
C VAL A 126 9.15 -13.54 -5.12
N GLY A 127 7.91 -13.30 -5.55
CA GLY A 127 6.87 -12.82 -4.65
C GLY A 127 5.65 -12.29 -5.36
N VAL A 128 4.87 -11.51 -4.62
CA VAL A 128 3.55 -11.05 -5.02
C VAL A 128 3.49 -9.52 -4.93
N PHE A 129 2.83 -8.89 -5.89
CA PHE A 129 2.58 -7.46 -5.85
C PHE A 129 1.20 -7.11 -6.41
N ILE A 130 0.68 -5.97 -6.00
CA ILE A 130 -0.58 -5.41 -6.47
C ILE A 130 -0.43 -3.91 -6.69
N ARG A 131 -1.06 -3.42 -7.75
CA ARG A 131 -1.14 -1.99 -8.07
C ARG A 131 -2.58 -1.55 -7.94
N TYR A 132 -2.80 -0.45 -7.23
CA TYR A 132 -4.13 0.09 -6.99
C TYR A 132 -4.09 1.61 -6.96
N THR A 133 -5.24 2.25 -7.14
CA THR A 133 -5.32 3.71 -7.16
C THR A 133 -6.24 4.21 -6.07
N GLN A 134 -5.81 5.26 -5.35
CA GLN A 134 -6.65 5.92 -4.35
C GLN A 134 -6.59 7.43 -4.49
N ARG A 135 -7.68 8.08 -4.07
CA ARG A 135 -7.78 9.54 -4.05
C ARG A 135 -7.47 10.06 -2.64
N PHE A 136 -6.44 10.88 -2.54
CA PHE A 136 -6.12 11.68 -1.35
C PHE A 136 -6.78 13.07 -1.46
N SER A 137 -8.10 13.12 -1.46
CA SER A 137 -8.85 14.38 -1.41
C SER A 137 -10.15 14.30 -0.62
N ILE A 138 -10.48 15.41 0.04
CA ILE A 138 -11.83 15.73 0.50
C ILE A 138 -12.26 17.01 -0.18
N GLY A 139 -13.10 16.91 -1.21
CA GLY A 139 -13.69 18.06 -1.90
C GLY A 139 -12.63 19.05 -2.40
N PHE A 140 -12.49 20.17 -1.68
CA PHE A 140 -11.59 21.29 -2.02
C PHE A 140 -10.17 21.18 -1.43
N ILE A 141 -9.91 20.27 -0.49
CA ILE A 141 -8.61 20.12 0.17
C ILE A 141 -7.99 18.78 -0.25
N GLY A 142 -6.87 18.86 -0.98
CA GLY A 142 -6.10 17.69 -1.45
C GLY A 142 -5.88 17.63 -2.97
N GLY A 143 -5.15 16.62 -3.42
CA GLY A 143 -4.87 16.38 -4.83
C GLY A 143 -6.09 15.79 -5.56
N LYS A 144 -6.46 16.36 -6.71
CA LYS A 144 -7.54 15.83 -7.56
C LYS A 144 -7.13 14.58 -8.34
N ALA A 145 -5.83 14.40 -8.57
CA ALA A 145 -5.31 13.25 -9.29
C ALA A 145 -5.35 12.00 -8.39
N PRO A 146 -5.83 10.86 -8.90
CA PRO A 146 -5.64 9.59 -8.22
C PRO A 146 -4.14 9.28 -8.12
N LEU A 147 -3.71 8.82 -6.96
CA LEU A 147 -2.35 8.34 -6.74
C LEU A 147 -2.30 6.84 -7.00
N GLU A 148 -1.28 6.39 -7.73
CA GLU A 148 -0.98 4.98 -7.91
C GLU A 148 -0.15 4.47 -6.74
N PHE A 149 -0.62 3.43 -6.08
CA PHE A 149 0.03 2.74 -5.00
C PHE A 149 0.46 1.36 -5.46
N VAL A 150 1.61 0.93 -4.94
CA VAL A 150 2.15 -0.40 -5.17
C VAL A 150 2.37 -1.05 -3.81
N SER A 151 1.78 -2.22 -3.62
CA SER A 151 2.08 -3.08 -2.49
C SER A 151 2.81 -4.31 -3.01
N GLU A 152 3.98 -4.60 -2.45
CA GLU A 152 4.85 -5.69 -2.87
C GLU A 152 5.39 -6.47 -1.68
N ALA A 153 5.54 -7.78 -1.87
CA ALA A 153 6.14 -8.69 -0.91
C ALA A 153 7.01 -9.71 -1.66
N PHE A 154 8.30 -9.41 -1.75
CA PHE A 154 9.33 -10.27 -2.34
C PHE A 154 10.13 -10.94 -1.23
N LEU A 155 9.64 -12.08 -0.73
CA LEU A 155 10.29 -12.80 0.36
C LEU A 155 11.25 -13.89 -0.15
N GLY A 156 11.29 -14.14 -1.46
CA GLY A 156 12.04 -15.25 -2.04
C GLY A 156 11.27 -16.56 -1.88
N ARG A 157 11.34 -17.42 -2.91
CA ARG A 157 10.69 -18.74 -2.90
C ARG A 157 11.75 -19.81 -2.79
N GLU A 158 11.52 -20.74 -1.89
CA GLU A 158 12.34 -21.96 -1.82
C GLU A 158 12.04 -22.81 -3.06
N PRO A 159 13.06 -23.50 -3.60
CA PRO A 159 12.84 -24.39 -4.73
C PRO A 159 11.86 -25.48 -4.31
N THR A 160 10.86 -25.74 -5.15
CA THR A 160 9.90 -26.83 -4.91
C THR A 160 10.62 -28.17 -4.81
N ARG A 161 10.00 -29.18 -4.18
CA ARG A 161 10.57 -30.54 -4.12
C ARG A 161 10.87 -31.11 -5.51
N VAL A 162 10.08 -30.75 -6.52
CA VAL A 162 10.30 -31.15 -7.93
C VAL A 162 11.55 -30.50 -8.48
N GLU A 163 11.71 -29.19 -8.32
CA GLU A 163 12.92 -28.47 -8.73
C GLU A 163 14.16 -29.00 -8.00
N SER A 164 14.05 -29.29 -6.71
CA SER A 164 15.13 -29.85 -5.90
C SER A 164 15.54 -31.25 -6.38
N LYS A 165 14.57 -32.10 -6.74
CA LYS A 165 14.81 -33.40 -7.38
C LYS A 165 15.51 -33.26 -8.73
N ASP A 166 15.05 -32.34 -9.58
CA ASP A 166 15.63 -32.12 -10.90
C ASP A 166 17.05 -31.55 -10.82
N GLN A 167 17.30 -30.60 -9.91
CA GLN A 167 18.63 -30.06 -9.65
C GLN A 167 19.57 -31.13 -9.12
N THR A 168 19.12 -31.95 -8.17
CA THR A 168 19.89 -33.08 -7.63
C THR A 168 20.22 -34.09 -8.74
N CYS A 169 19.24 -34.44 -9.57
CA CYS A 169 19.43 -35.32 -10.72
C CYS A 169 20.45 -34.76 -11.71
N ASN A 170 20.40 -33.46 -11.99
CA ASN A 170 21.38 -32.79 -12.85
C ASN A 170 22.80 -32.80 -12.24
N ALA A 171 22.93 -32.59 -10.93
CA ALA A 171 24.21 -32.68 -10.24
C ALA A 171 24.80 -34.10 -10.27
N ILE A 172 23.96 -35.13 -10.07
CA ILE A 172 24.36 -36.55 -10.17
C ILE A 172 24.84 -36.89 -11.58
N LYS A 173 24.15 -36.39 -12.61
CA LYS A 173 24.58 -36.55 -14.01
C LYS A 173 25.94 -35.91 -14.27
N LEU A 174 26.20 -34.72 -13.71
CA LEU A 174 27.50 -34.05 -13.80
C LEU A 174 28.62 -34.83 -13.09
N ALA A 175 28.29 -35.62 -12.06
CA ALA A 175 29.24 -36.49 -11.36
C ALA A 175 29.55 -37.81 -12.12
N GLY A 176 29.00 -38.01 -13.32
CA GLY A 176 29.34 -39.14 -14.20
C GLY A 176 28.36 -40.31 -14.17
N LEU A 177 27.26 -40.22 -13.44
CA LEU A 177 26.19 -41.23 -13.45
C LEU A 177 25.18 -40.92 -14.56
N SER A 178 24.90 -41.88 -15.45
CA SER A 178 24.00 -41.65 -16.60
C SER A 178 22.53 -41.51 -16.21
N ASN A 179 22.12 -42.05 -15.05
CA ASN A 179 20.73 -42.12 -14.61
C ASN A 179 20.57 -41.65 -13.16
N CYS A 180 19.38 -41.12 -12.86
CA CYS A 180 18.99 -40.67 -11.52
C CYS A 180 18.20 -41.74 -10.73
N ASN A 181 18.32 -43.01 -11.12
CA ASN A 181 17.76 -44.16 -10.39
C ASN A 181 18.65 -44.53 -9.20
N VAL A 182 18.91 -43.57 -8.34
CA VAL A 182 19.64 -43.76 -7.08
C VAL A 182 18.75 -43.28 -5.95
N HIS A 183 18.73 -44.02 -4.83
CA HIS A 183 18.04 -43.56 -3.63
C HIS A 183 18.85 -42.43 -3.02
N VAL A 184 18.34 -41.20 -3.13
CA VAL A 184 18.92 -40.03 -2.49
C VAL A 184 17.95 -39.57 -1.41
N THR A 185 18.40 -39.55 -0.16
CA THR A 185 17.63 -38.91 0.91
C THR A 185 17.93 -37.43 0.83
N LEU A 186 16.95 -36.64 0.42
CA LEU A 186 16.97 -35.19 0.59
C LEU A 186 16.48 -34.90 2.00
N GLU A 187 17.40 -34.50 2.88
CA GLU A 187 17.03 -33.91 4.16
C GLU A 187 16.56 -32.48 3.88
N ASP A 188 15.25 -32.31 3.83
CA ASP A 188 14.62 -31.00 3.90
C ASP A 188 14.69 -30.53 5.35
N ASN A 189 15.53 -29.53 5.60
CA ASN A 189 15.71 -28.95 6.93
C ASN A 189 14.58 -27.99 7.33
N GLY A 190 13.44 -28.02 6.64
CA GLY A 190 12.22 -27.32 7.02
C GLY A 190 12.41 -25.81 6.98
N GLY A 191 12.21 -25.24 5.79
CA GLY A 191 11.94 -23.81 5.61
C GLY A 191 10.54 -23.41 6.05
#